data_AF-A0A2N9HUJ4-F1
#
_entry.id   AF-A0A2N9HUJ4-F1
#
_cell.length_a   1.000
_cell.length_b   1.000
_cell.length_c   1.000
_cell.angle_alpha   90.00
_cell.angle_beta   90.00
_cell.angle_gamma   90.00
#
_symmetry.space_group_name_H-M   'P 1'
#
loop_
_entity.id
_entity.type
_entity.pdbx_description
1 polymer ?
#
loop_
_entity_poly.entity_id
_entity_poly.type
_entity_poly.pdbx_seq_one_letter_code
_entity_poly.pdbx_strand_id
1 'polypeptide(L)'
;MAPEHLLATFAKLCAEILAAASDGMLDIEDITGQSVLQDAFQILACKEIRIPSNRGSSSDSADIDEEVGDSGGASAAAARGRVITQAVRKGLIQNTIPIFIELKRLLESKNSPLIGSLMECLRIILKDYKNEIDDILVADKQLQKELIYDMQKYDSTKAKSTVAEAVAKMQKSSSDQSPAVSKVASIKQAQNKLTNKSKNYSKLASAMADVAAAATARSVLREVNKGASTPPLGSLSVPKLKSCNGASTSQCDRPLNVLKSLSKRHSFDSDEEN
;
A
#
# COMPACT_ATOMS: atom_id res chain seq x y z
N MET A 1 10.67 15.20 19.18
CA MET A 1 9.81 16.40 19.24
C MET A 1 8.52 16.05 19.96
N ALA A 2 7.94 16.98 20.73
CA ALA A 2 6.62 16.79 21.31
C ALA A 2 5.54 16.75 20.19
N PRO A 3 4.46 15.95 20.32
CA PRO A 3 3.38 15.90 19.33
C PRO A 3 2.74 17.26 19.03
N GLU A 4 2.70 18.14 20.02
CA GLU A 4 2.20 19.51 19.91
C GLU A 4 2.97 20.31 18.85
N HIS A 5 4.30 20.16 18.80
CA HIS A 5 5.12 20.83 17.80
C HIS A 5 4.88 20.27 16.39
N LEU A 6 4.62 18.96 16.26
CA LEU A 6 4.29 18.36 14.97
C LEU A 6 2.96 18.89 14.45
N LEU A 7 1.94 18.94 15.31
CA LEU A 7 0.63 19.51 14.96
C LEU A 7 0.74 20.99 14.59
N ALA A 8 1.54 21.76 15.34
CA ALA A 8 1.78 23.16 15.04
C ALA A 8 2.47 23.35 13.68
N THR A 9 3.50 22.56 13.36
CA THR A 9 4.16 22.60 12.05
C THR A 9 3.21 22.21 10.92
N PHE A 10 2.41 21.16 11.10
CA PHE A 10 1.39 20.75 10.13
C PHE A 10 0.39 21.88 9.87
N ALA A 11 -0.14 22.49 10.95
CA ALA A 11 -1.09 23.60 10.84
C ALA A 11 -0.49 24.82 10.15
N LYS A 12 0.78 25.15 10.42
CA LYS A 12 1.50 26.23 9.74
C LYS A 12 1.69 25.97 8.26
N LEU A 13 2.06 24.76 7.85
CA LEU A 13 2.17 24.41 6.43
C LEU A 13 0.83 24.58 5.71
N CYS A 14 -0.27 24.13 6.33
CA CYS A 14 -1.61 24.33 5.77
C CYS A 14 -1.98 25.81 5.67
N ALA A 15 -1.74 26.60 6.72
CA ALA A 15 -2.16 28.00 6.79
C ALA A 15 -1.27 28.96 6.00
N GLU A 16 0.05 28.73 5.94
CA GLU A 16 0.99 29.66 5.31
C GLU A 16 1.25 29.31 3.85
N ILE A 17 1.24 28.02 3.48
CA ILE A 17 1.56 27.60 2.11
C ILE A 17 0.29 27.21 1.36
N LEU A 18 -0.47 26.24 1.88
CA LEU A 18 -1.62 25.71 1.14
C LEU A 18 -2.74 26.75 1.01
N ALA A 19 -3.04 27.50 2.08
CA ALA A 19 -4.03 28.58 2.01
C ALA A 19 -3.55 29.74 1.12
N ALA A 20 -2.26 30.13 1.21
CA ALA A 20 -1.71 31.15 0.32
C ALA A 20 -1.82 30.75 -1.16
N ALA A 21 -1.65 29.46 -1.48
CA ALA A 21 -1.86 28.93 -2.82
C ALA A 21 -3.34 28.94 -3.24
N SER A 22 -4.28 28.57 -2.35
CA SER A 22 -5.72 28.62 -2.68
C SER A 22 -6.22 30.04 -2.88
N ASP A 23 -5.70 30.99 -2.10
CA ASP A 23 -6.07 32.41 -2.14
C ASP A 23 -5.40 33.15 -3.31
N GLY A 24 -4.53 32.49 -4.08
CA GLY A 24 -3.80 33.07 -5.21
C GLY A 24 -2.65 34.00 -4.80
N MET A 25 -2.23 33.99 -3.53
CA MET A 25 -1.06 34.72 -3.04
C MET A 25 0.25 34.04 -3.46
N LEU A 26 0.23 32.71 -3.62
CA LEU A 26 1.30 31.93 -4.24
C LEU A 26 0.92 31.62 -5.69
N ASP A 27 1.75 32.04 -6.65
CA ASP A 27 1.53 31.76 -8.06
C ASP A 27 1.82 30.29 -8.37
N ILE A 28 0.76 29.52 -8.63
CA ILE A 28 0.82 28.10 -8.97
C ILE A 28 1.08 27.80 -10.45
N GLU A 29 1.13 28.83 -11.32
CA GLU A 29 1.55 28.67 -12.71
C GLU A 29 3.08 28.75 -12.85
N ASP A 30 3.74 29.50 -11.97
CA ASP A 30 5.20 29.59 -11.93
C ASP A 30 5.84 28.28 -11.42
N ILE A 31 7.01 27.95 -11.98
CA ILE A 31 7.79 26.76 -11.63
C ILE A 31 8.19 26.79 -10.16
N THR A 32 8.51 27.98 -9.62
CA THR A 32 8.91 28.14 -8.22
C THR A 32 7.74 27.86 -7.29
N GLY A 33 6.56 28.44 -7.57
CA GLY A 33 5.37 28.21 -6.76
C GLY A 33 4.88 26.77 -6.84
N GLN A 34 4.99 26.12 -8.00
CA GLN A 34 4.72 24.69 -8.12
C GLN A 34 5.66 23.84 -7.28
N SER A 35 6.97 24.16 -7.30
CA SER A 35 7.97 23.42 -6.52
C SER A 35 7.72 23.56 -5.02
N VAL A 36 7.41 24.78 -4.54
CA VAL A 36 7.07 25.04 -3.13
C VAL A 36 5.84 24.23 -2.71
N LEU A 37 4.79 24.25 -3.53
CA LEU A 37 3.55 23.53 -3.22
C LEU A 37 3.75 22.01 -3.25
N GLN A 38 4.55 21.50 -4.20
CA GLN A 38 4.91 20.09 -4.29
C GLN A 38 5.73 19.62 -3.06
N ASP A 39 6.70 20.42 -2.61
CA ASP A 39 7.48 20.13 -1.40
C ASP A 39 6.59 20.17 -0.16
N ALA A 40 5.67 21.13 -0.06
CA ALA A 40 4.70 21.18 1.03
C ALA A 40 3.83 19.92 1.08
N PHE A 41 3.33 19.43 -0.07
CA PHE A 41 2.59 18.17 -0.12
C PHE A 41 3.42 16.96 0.32
N GLN A 42 4.69 16.89 -0.09
CA GLN A 42 5.60 15.81 0.33
C GLN A 42 5.84 15.85 1.84
N ILE A 43 6.11 17.03 2.39
CA ILE A 43 6.30 17.21 3.84
C ILE A 43 5.03 16.79 4.59
N LEU A 44 3.84 17.26 4.18
CA LEU A 44 2.55 16.85 4.77
C LEU A 44 2.29 15.33 4.70
N ALA A 45 2.81 14.67 3.68
CA ALA A 45 2.73 13.22 3.51
C ALA A 45 3.79 12.43 4.32
N CYS A 46 4.80 13.08 4.88
CA CYS A 46 5.84 12.42 5.69
C CYS A 46 5.26 11.83 6.98
N LYS A 47 5.80 10.68 7.40
CA LYS A 47 5.36 9.99 8.63
C LYS A 47 5.81 10.72 9.88
N GLU A 48 6.85 11.53 9.75
CA GLU A 48 7.55 12.24 10.82
C GLU A 48 6.74 13.42 11.35
N ILE A 49 5.91 14.05 10.51
CA ILE A 49 5.07 15.19 10.91
C ILE A 49 3.60 14.82 11.12
N ARG A 50 3.17 13.67 10.60
CA ARG A 50 1.83 13.13 10.84
C ARG A 50 1.79 12.48 12.22
N ILE A 51 0.77 12.84 13.00
CA ILE A 51 0.48 12.14 14.25
C ILE A 51 -0.29 10.87 13.88
N PRO A 52 0.29 9.66 14.03
CA PRO A 52 -0.44 8.43 13.76
C PRO A 52 -1.60 8.33 14.72
N SER A 53 -2.79 8.03 14.20
CA SER A 53 -3.91 7.63 15.05
C SER A 53 -3.56 6.28 15.66
N ASN A 54 -3.10 6.27 16.92
CA ASN A 54 -2.86 5.04 17.67
C ASN A 54 -4.22 4.41 18.03
N ARG A 55 -4.90 3.84 17.03
CA ARG A 55 -6.00 2.91 17.26
C ARG A 55 -5.38 1.59 17.69
N GLY A 56 -5.20 1.44 19.00
CA GLY A 56 -5.47 0.14 19.60
C GLY A 56 -6.89 -0.25 19.21
N SER A 57 -7.07 -1.48 18.76
CA SER A 57 -8.35 -2.06 18.39
C SER A 57 -9.39 -1.85 19.48
N SER A 58 -10.26 -0.86 19.32
CA SER A 58 -11.56 -0.85 19.98
C SER A 58 -12.55 -0.17 19.03
N SER A 59 -13.35 -1.02 18.39
CA SER A 59 -14.74 -0.66 18.14
C SER A 59 -15.32 -0.23 19.48
N ASP A 60 -15.69 1.03 19.62
CA ASP A 60 -17.11 1.36 19.76
C ASP A 60 -17.26 2.86 20.02
N SER A 61 -18.21 3.40 19.26
CA SER A 61 -19.06 4.49 19.69
C SER A 61 -19.75 4.08 20.99
N ALA A 62 -19.29 4.60 22.13
CA ALA A 62 -20.10 4.65 23.33
C ALA A 62 -19.70 5.89 24.13
N ASP A 63 -20.70 6.77 24.24
CA ASP A 63 -20.81 7.85 25.20
C ASP A 63 -20.42 7.41 26.63
N ILE A 64 -19.74 8.33 27.32
CA ILE A 64 -19.77 8.59 28.77
C ILE A 64 -19.79 7.36 29.70
N ASP A 65 -18.66 7.09 30.37
CA ASP A 65 -18.74 6.95 31.83
C ASP A 65 -17.44 7.44 32.48
N GLU A 66 -17.59 8.42 33.37
CA GLU A 66 -16.55 8.75 34.33
C GLU A 66 -16.63 7.72 35.45
N GLU A 67 -15.77 6.70 35.41
CA GLU A 67 -15.45 5.95 36.62
C GLU A 67 -13.97 6.08 36.95
N VAL A 68 -13.75 6.70 38.11
CA VAL A 68 -12.50 6.85 38.83
C VAL A 68 -11.92 5.46 39.11
N GLY A 69 -10.84 5.12 38.42
CA GLY A 69 -10.01 3.95 38.71
C GLY A 69 -8.53 4.35 38.66
N ASP A 70 -7.96 4.61 39.83
CA ASP A 70 -6.55 4.91 40.04
C ASP A 70 -5.64 3.77 39.53
N SER A 71 -4.91 4.04 38.46
CA SER A 71 -3.75 3.25 38.02
C SER A 71 -2.77 4.21 37.34
N GLY A 72 -1.94 4.80 38.20
CA GLY A 72 -0.97 5.84 37.91
C GLY A 72 -0.08 5.58 36.71
N GLY A 73 0.09 6.62 35.89
CA GLY A 73 1.05 6.70 34.79
C GLY A 73 0.49 6.31 33.41
N ALA A 74 -0.12 5.14 33.27
CA ALA A 74 -0.57 4.63 31.96
C ALA A 74 -1.87 5.29 31.47
N SER A 75 -2.79 5.61 32.37
CA SER A 75 -4.09 6.21 32.04
C SER A 75 -3.96 7.66 31.52
N ALA A 76 -3.07 8.46 32.11
CA ALA A 76 -2.87 9.86 31.71
C ALA A 76 -2.21 9.99 30.33
N ALA A 77 -1.26 9.12 29.98
CA ALA A 77 -0.63 9.11 28.67
C ALA A 77 -1.61 8.66 27.56
N ALA A 78 -2.43 7.64 27.85
CA ALA A 78 -3.49 7.20 26.93
C ALA A 78 -4.59 8.27 26.76
N ALA A 79 -5.01 8.93 27.84
CA ALA A 79 -5.97 10.03 27.79
C ALA A 79 -5.42 11.23 26.99
N ARG A 80 -4.16 11.62 27.22
CA ARG A 80 -3.47 12.66 26.42
C ARG A 80 -3.40 12.29 24.95
N GLY A 81 -3.10 11.02 24.63
CA GLY A 81 -3.12 10.52 23.26
C GLY A 81 -4.49 10.67 22.59
N ARG A 82 -5.58 10.35 23.30
CA ARG A 82 -6.95 10.51 22.78
C ARG A 82 -7.30 11.98 22.51
N VAL A 83 -6.95 12.89 23.41
CA VAL A 83 -7.18 14.33 23.23
C VAL A 83 -6.42 14.86 22.02
N ILE A 84 -5.16 14.44 21.85
CA ILE A 84 -4.35 14.85 20.68
C ILE A 84 -4.99 14.34 19.38
N THR A 85 -5.41 13.08 19.31
CA THR A 85 -6.09 12.55 18.12
C THR A 85 -7.37 13.30 17.80
N GLN A 86 -8.17 13.66 18.81
CA GLN A 86 -9.39 14.45 18.62
C GLN A 86 -9.09 15.88 18.15
N ALA A 87 -8.06 16.53 18.72
CA ALA A 87 -7.63 17.85 18.29
C ALA A 87 -7.12 17.83 16.83
N VAL A 88 -6.39 16.79 16.44
CA VAL A 88 -5.96 16.57 15.05
C VAL A 88 -7.16 16.39 14.14
N ARG A 89 -8.15 15.56 14.52
CA ARG A 89 -9.38 15.36 13.74
C ARG A 89 -10.12 16.68 13.55
N LYS A 90 -10.31 17.45 14.63
CA LYS A 90 -10.97 18.75 14.55
C LYS A 90 -10.21 19.72 13.65
N GLY A 91 -8.89 19.78 13.77
CA GLY A 91 -8.03 20.62 12.91
C GLY A 91 -8.06 20.18 11.44
N LEU A 92 -8.14 18.88 11.18
CA LEU A 92 -8.28 18.34 9.84
C LEU A 92 -9.61 18.81 9.22
N ILE A 93 -10.73 18.60 9.91
CA ILE A 93 -12.07 18.94 9.42
C ILE A 93 -12.27 20.46 9.26
N GLN A 94 -11.89 21.24 10.27
CA GLN A 94 -12.21 22.68 10.31
C GLN A 94 -11.23 23.52 9.48
N ASN A 95 -9.95 23.15 9.45
CA ASN A 95 -8.94 23.99 8.82
C ASN A 95 -8.40 23.36 7.54
N THR A 96 -8.05 22.08 7.57
CA THR A 96 -7.27 21.46 6.50
C THR A 96 -8.14 21.06 5.31
N ILE A 97 -9.24 20.34 5.54
CA ILE A 97 -10.12 19.86 4.47
C ILE A 97 -10.69 20.99 3.59
N PRO A 98 -11.18 22.12 4.13
CA PRO A 98 -11.64 23.23 3.31
C PRO A 98 -10.56 23.74 2.36
N ILE A 99 -9.32 23.92 2.85
CA ILE A 99 -8.17 24.35 2.04
C ILE A 99 -7.87 23.33 0.94
N PHE A 100 -7.86 22.03 1.25
CA PHE A 100 -7.61 20.99 0.26
C PHE A 100 -8.71 20.90 -0.82
N ILE A 101 -9.98 21.10 -0.46
CA ILE A 101 -11.10 21.14 -1.43
C ILE A 101 -10.93 22.34 -2.38
N GLU A 102 -10.61 23.50 -1.83
CA GLU A 102 -10.42 24.71 -2.63
C GLU A 102 -9.21 24.58 -3.56
N LEU A 103 -8.08 24.06 -3.04
CA LEU A 103 -6.91 23.75 -3.84
C LEU A 103 -7.22 22.74 -4.95
N LYS A 104 -7.99 21.69 -4.66
CA LYS A 104 -8.39 20.71 -5.69
C LYS A 104 -9.10 21.39 -6.84
N ARG A 105 -10.14 22.18 -6.53
CA ARG A 105 -10.90 22.93 -7.54
C ARG A 105 -10.00 23.88 -8.33
N LEU A 106 -9.10 24.59 -7.65
CA LEU A 106 -8.16 25.52 -8.29
C LEU A 106 -7.22 24.77 -9.26
N LEU A 107 -6.57 23.70 -8.81
CA LEU A 107 -5.64 22.92 -9.62
C LEU A 107 -6.35 22.25 -10.82
N GLU A 108 -7.58 21.78 -10.65
CA GLU A 108 -8.40 21.24 -11.74
C GLU A 108 -8.77 22.32 -12.77
N SER A 109 -9.20 23.50 -12.31
CA SER A 109 -9.57 24.60 -13.20
C SER A 109 -8.42 25.08 -14.10
N LYS A 110 -7.18 24.92 -13.61
CA LYS A 110 -5.95 25.30 -14.33
C LYS A 110 -5.26 24.11 -15.01
N ASN A 111 -5.86 22.91 -14.95
CA ASN A 111 -5.26 21.67 -15.45
C ASN A 111 -3.81 21.47 -14.96
N SER A 112 -3.57 21.79 -13.69
CA SER A 112 -2.22 21.77 -13.11
C SER A 112 -1.69 20.34 -12.96
N PRO A 113 -0.39 20.10 -13.23
CA PRO A 113 0.25 18.80 -13.01
C PRO A 113 0.28 18.38 -11.52
N LEU A 114 0.06 19.33 -10.60
CA LEU A 114 0.09 19.09 -9.15
C LEU A 114 -1.13 18.35 -8.61
N ILE A 115 -2.19 18.16 -9.42
CA ILE A 115 -3.40 17.46 -8.97
C ILE A 115 -3.09 16.05 -8.45
N GLY A 116 -2.16 15.34 -9.09
CA GLY A 116 -1.73 14.02 -8.64
C GLY A 116 -1.00 14.06 -7.30
N SER A 117 -0.15 15.06 -7.09
CA SER A 117 0.56 15.26 -5.82
C SER A 117 -0.40 15.64 -4.68
N LEU A 118 -1.41 16.46 -4.97
CA LEU A 118 -2.47 16.81 -4.01
C LEU A 118 -3.26 15.57 -3.58
N MET A 119 -3.74 14.77 -4.53
CA MET A 119 -4.53 13.57 -4.26
C MET A 119 -3.72 12.52 -3.51
N GLU A 120 -2.44 12.34 -3.86
CA GLU A 120 -1.53 11.47 -3.13
C GLU A 120 -1.31 11.93 -1.68
N CYS A 121 -1.15 13.23 -1.46
CA CYS A 121 -1.04 13.83 -0.13
C CYS A 121 -2.32 13.58 0.70
N LEU A 122 -3.50 13.89 0.15
CA LEU A 122 -4.80 13.65 0.79
C LEU A 122 -4.98 12.20 1.18
N ARG A 123 -4.70 11.28 0.26
CA ARG A 123 -4.76 9.83 0.49
C ARG A 123 -3.86 9.42 1.65
N ILE A 124 -2.65 9.97 1.76
CA ILE A 124 -1.71 9.67 2.85
C ILE A 124 -2.17 10.26 4.18
N ILE A 125 -2.69 11.49 4.20
CA ILE A 125 -3.20 12.12 5.41
C ILE A 125 -4.41 11.34 5.94
N LEU A 126 -5.35 10.97 5.06
CA LEU A 126 -6.64 10.37 5.43
C LEU A 126 -6.61 8.85 5.62
N LYS A 127 -5.53 8.15 5.24
CA LYS A 127 -5.47 6.68 5.36
C LYS A 127 -5.62 6.13 6.79
N ASP A 128 -5.31 6.93 7.80
CA ASP A 128 -5.44 6.54 9.20
C ASP A 128 -6.87 6.79 9.74
N TYR A 129 -7.73 7.44 8.94
CA TYR A 129 -9.11 7.83 9.27
C TYR A 129 -10.14 7.16 8.35
N LYS A 130 -9.82 5.99 7.77
CA LYS A 130 -10.71 5.24 6.85
C LYS A 130 -12.15 5.07 7.36
N ASN A 131 -12.29 4.81 8.66
CA ASN A 131 -13.59 4.57 9.29
C ASN A 131 -14.41 5.86 9.52
N GLU A 132 -13.76 7.03 9.40
CA GLU A 132 -14.34 8.34 9.68
C GLU A 132 -14.33 9.22 8.43
N ILE A 133 -13.91 8.68 7.27
CA ILE A 133 -13.74 9.46 6.04
C ILE A 133 -15.05 10.09 5.57
N ASP A 134 -16.17 9.42 5.86
CA ASP A 134 -17.52 9.88 5.54
C ASP A 134 -17.91 11.12 6.34
N ASP A 135 -17.52 11.17 7.62
CA ASP A 135 -17.75 12.33 8.48
C ASP A 135 -16.81 13.49 8.12
N ILE A 136 -15.55 13.17 7.78
CA ILE A 136 -14.52 14.18 7.49
C ILE A 136 -14.82 14.92 6.18
N LEU A 137 -15.32 14.21 5.16
CA LEU A 137 -15.55 14.74 3.81
C LEU A 137 -17.02 14.99 3.49
N VAL A 138 -17.85 15.26 4.51
CA VAL A 138 -19.28 15.55 4.33
C VAL A 138 -19.55 16.71 3.35
N ALA A 139 -18.63 17.68 3.29
CA ALA A 139 -18.70 18.84 2.41
C ALA A 139 -18.47 18.51 0.93
N ASP A 140 -17.76 17.41 0.62
CA ASP A 140 -17.44 17.00 -0.75
C ASP A 140 -17.54 15.48 -0.91
N LYS A 141 -18.76 15.03 -1.26
CA LYS A 141 -19.08 13.62 -1.51
C LYS A 141 -18.41 13.04 -2.75
N GLN A 142 -17.94 13.89 -3.68
CA GLN A 142 -17.25 13.41 -4.86
C GLN A 142 -15.79 13.08 -4.52
N LEU A 143 -15.11 14.01 -3.84
CA LEU A 143 -13.76 13.79 -3.31
C LEU A 143 -13.71 12.59 -2.36
N GLN A 144 -14.73 12.42 -1.52
CA GLN A 144 -14.89 11.24 -0.68
C GLN A 144 -14.83 9.93 -1.48
N LYS A 145 -15.63 9.81 -2.56
CA LYS A 145 -15.66 8.60 -3.39
C LYS A 145 -14.34 8.37 -4.13
N GLU A 146 -13.74 9.44 -4.63
CA GLU A 146 -12.43 9.42 -5.29
C GLU A 146 -11.35 8.85 -4.36
N LEU A 147 -11.28 9.36 -3.13
CA LEU A 147 -10.31 8.89 -2.14
C LEU A 147 -10.57 7.46 -1.68
N ILE A 148 -11.82 7.06 -1.45
CA ILE A 148 -12.14 5.66 -1.11
C ILE A 148 -11.64 4.72 -2.20
N TYR A 149 -11.88 5.06 -3.47
CA TYR A 149 -11.41 4.28 -4.60
C TYR A 149 -9.88 4.21 -4.66
N ASP A 150 -9.20 5.34 -4.54
CA ASP A 150 -7.74 5.42 -4.60
C ASP A 150 -7.07 4.65 -3.46
N MET A 151 -7.64 4.71 -2.26
CA MET A 151 -7.14 3.98 -1.11
C MET A 151 -7.26 2.46 -1.31
N GLN A 152 -8.38 1.98 -1.84
CA GLN A 152 -8.57 0.56 -2.17
C GLN A 152 -7.64 0.09 -3.29
N LYS A 153 -7.45 0.92 -4.33
CA LYS A 153 -6.54 0.65 -5.44
C LYS A 153 -5.08 0.60 -4.99
N TYR A 154 -4.68 1.53 -4.12
CA TYR A 154 -3.34 1.56 -3.53
C TYR A 154 -3.07 0.32 -2.69
N ASP A 155 -4.01 -0.05 -1.80
CA ASP A 155 -3.90 -1.24 -0.96
C ASP A 155 -3.78 -2.53 -1.81
N SER A 156 -4.58 -2.63 -2.88
CA SER A 156 -4.54 -3.75 -3.83
C SER A 156 -3.21 -3.85 -4.58
N THR A 157 -2.61 -2.72 -4.95
CA THR A 157 -1.32 -2.67 -5.67
C THR A 157 -0.16 -3.00 -4.73
N LYS A 158 -0.21 -2.50 -3.49
CA LYS A 158 0.78 -2.81 -2.46
C LYS A 158 0.76 -4.30 -2.09
N ALA A 159 -0.42 -4.89 -1.92
CA ALA A 159 -0.56 -6.32 -1.63
C ALA A 159 0.02 -7.20 -2.76
N LYS A 160 -0.27 -6.85 -4.03
CA LYS A 160 0.31 -7.54 -5.20
C LYS A 160 1.83 -7.43 -5.27
N SER A 161 2.39 -6.26 -4.96
CA SER A 161 3.84 -6.05 -4.92
C SER A 161 4.52 -6.85 -3.79
N THR A 162 3.92 -6.92 -2.59
CA THR A 162 4.48 -7.71 -1.49
C THR A 162 4.47 -9.21 -1.76
N VAL A 163 3.44 -9.71 -2.46
CA VAL A 163 3.37 -11.13 -2.88
C VAL A 163 4.39 -11.41 -3.98
N ALA A 164 4.53 -10.51 -4.96
CA ALA A 164 5.52 -10.64 -6.03
C ALA A 164 6.97 -10.62 -5.48
N GLU A 165 7.26 -9.75 -4.51
CA GLU A 165 8.58 -9.67 -3.87
C GLU A 165 8.89 -10.92 -3.02
N ALA A 166 7.89 -11.47 -2.31
CA ALA A 166 8.04 -12.72 -1.57
C ALA A 166 8.30 -13.93 -2.50
N VAL A 167 7.60 -14.01 -3.64
CA VAL A 167 7.79 -15.08 -4.63
C VAL A 167 9.14 -14.97 -5.33
N ALA A 168 9.57 -13.76 -5.71
CA ALA A 168 10.89 -13.54 -6.33
C ALA A 168 12.05 -13.91 -5.39
N LYS A 169 11.89 -13.71 -4.08
CA LYS A 169 12.90 -14.07 -3.08
C LYS A 169 13.04 -15.58 -2.88
N MET A 170 11.99 -16.37 -3.11
CA MET A 170 12.04 -17.84 -3.04
C MET A 170 12.64 -18.50 -4.30
N GLN A 171 12.55 -17.86 -5.48
CA GLN A 171 13.10 -18.40 -6.73
C GLN A 171 14.62 -18.21 -6.86
N LYS A 172 15.23 -17.27 -6.11
CA LYS A 172 16.67 -16.98 -6.18
C LYS A 172 17.54 -17.88 -5.30
N SER A 173 16.96 -18.72 -4.44
CA SER A 173 17.71 -19.62 -3.55
C SER A 173 17.89 -21.05 -4.06
N SER A 174 17.50 -21.37 -5.31
CA SER A 174 17.52 -22.74 -5.85
C SER A 174 18.42 -22.96 -7.07
N SER A 175 19.32 -22.05 -7.42
CA SER A 175 20.07 -22.13 -8.69
C SER A 175 21.59 -21.94 -8.61
N ASP A 176 22.25 -22.31 -7.50
CA ASP A 176 23.72 -22.37 -7.45
C ASP A 176 24.19 -23.79 -7.07
N GLN A 177 24.19 -24.70 -8.05
CA GLN A 177 25.08 -25.86 -8.07
C GLN A 177 25.71 -26.02 -9.45
N SER A 178 27.02 -25.80 -9.54
CA SER A 178 27.88 -26.27 -10.63
C SER A 178 29.36 -26.24 -10.19
N PRO A 179 30.25 -27.03 -10.85
CA PRO A 179 31.12 -27.97 -10.16
C PRO A 179 32.61 -27.57 -10.07
N ALA A 180 33.36 -28.46 -9.42
CA ALA A 180 34.72 -28.38 -8.91
C ALA A 180 35.89 -28.26 -9.91
N VAL A 181 37.12 -28.21 -9.32
CA VAL A 181 38.51 -28.44 -9.82
C VAL A 181 39.32 -27.12 -9.98
N SER A 182 40.51 -26.86 -9.40
CA SER A 182 41.53 -27.60 -8.63
C SER A 182 42.58 -26.65 -7.97
N LYS A 183 43.17 -27.06 -6.82
CA LYS A 183 44.61 -26.99 -6.37
C LYS A 183 45.39 -25.64 -6.38
N VAL A 184 46.28 -25.19 -5.46
CA VAL A 184 47.17 -25.72 -4.40
C VAL A 184 47.55 -24.56 -3.43
N ALA A 185 47.80 -24.90 -2.14
CA ALA A 185 48.66 -24.32 -1.08
C ALA A 185 49.37 -22.96 -1.29
N SER A 186 49.67 -22.10 -0.31
CA SER A 186 49.49 -21.99 1.15
C SER A 186 50.06 -20.60 1.52
N ILE A 187 49.70 -20.07 2.70
CA ILE A 187 50.47 -19.17 3.60
C ILE A 187 49.69 -17.93 4.07
N LYS A 188 49.65 -17.81 5.41
CA LYS A 188 49.37 -16.66 6.30
C LYS A 188 47.92 -16.39 6.73
N GLN A 189 47.64 -16.86 7.95
CA GLN A 189 46.65 -16.34 8.88
C GLN A 189 46.91 -14.86 9.20
N ALA A 190 45.91 -14.02 8.97
CA ALA A 190 45.48 -12.97 9.90
C ALA A 190 44.13 -12.43 9.41
N GLN A 191 43.23 -12.14 10.35
CA GLN A 191 41.88 -11.57 10.16
C GLN A 191 40.79 -12.60 9.82
N ASN A 192 39.96 -12.96 10.80
CA ASN A 192 38.57 -12.46 10.86
C ASN A 192 37.84 -13.10 12.06
N LYS A 193 37.72 -12.38 13.18
CA LYS A 193 36.94 -12.79 14.35
C LYS A 193 35.56 -12.14 14.29
N LEU A 194 34.72 -12.51 13.30
CA LEU A 194 33.32 -12.08 13.27
C LEU A 194 32.41 -12.93 12.34
N THR A 195 32.38 -14.26 12.49
CA THR A 195 31.43 -15.10 11.70
C THR A 195 30.84 -16.29 12.47
N ASN A 196 30.64 -16.18 13.79
CA ASN A 196 29.93 -17.23 14.55
C ASN A 196 28.50 -16.86 14.98
N LYS A 197 28.02 -15.65 14.71
CA LYS A 197 26.64 -15.26 15.08
C LYS A 197 25.60 -15.59 14.01
N SER A 198 25.96 -15.55 12.72
CA SER A 198 25.01 -15.72 11.61
C SER A 198 24.53 -17.17 11.39
N LYS A 199 25.40 -18.18 11.60
CA LYS A 199 25.03 -19.60 11.47
C LYS A 199 24.00 -20.07 12.51
N ASN A 200 23.91 -19.39 13.65
CA ASN A 200 22.96 -19.71 14.70
C ASN A 200 21.55 -19.21 14.37
N TYR A 201 21.42 -18.05 13.72
CA TYR A 201 20.12 -17.49 13.32
C TYR A 201 19.47 -18.27 12.18
N SER A 202 20.24 -18.73 11.18
CA SER A 202 19.69 -19.55 10.09
C SER A 202 19.24 -20.92 10.59
N LYS A 203 19.98 -21.52 11.53
CA LYS A 203 19.61 -22.81 12.14
C LYS A 203 18.41 -22.69 13.09
N LEU A 204 18.30 -21.59 13.85
CA LEU A 204 17.12 -21.28 14.65
C LEU A 204 15.89 -21.01 13.77
N ALA A 205 16.04 -20.27 12.67
CA ALA A 205 14.95 -19.99 11.74
C ALA A 205 14.45 -21.27 11.03
N SER A 206 15.36 -22.13 10.55
CA SER A 206 14.98 -23.44 9.98
C SER A 206 14.31 -24.34 11.02
N ALA A 207 14.81 -24.41 12.26
CA ALA A 207 14.19 -25.22 13.30
C ALA A 207 12.80 -24.69 13.71
N MET A 208 12.59 -23.36 13.77
CA MET A 208 11.27 -22.78 14.06
C MET A 208 10.28 -23.00 12.92
N ALA A 209 10.73 -22.96 11.66
CA ALA A 209 9.91 -23.29 10.50
C ALA A 209 9.51 -24.77 10.48
N ASP A 210 10.44 -25.68 10.76
CA ASP A 210 10.17 -27.12 10.85
C ASP A 210 9.23 -27.47 12.01
N VAL A 211 9.37 -26.80 13.15
CA VAL A 211 8.47 -26.99 14.31
C VAL A 211 7.06 -26.46 14.02
N ALA A 212 6.94 -25.31 13.34
CA ALA A 212 5.63 -24.77 12.93
C ALA A 212 4.95 -25.67 11.88
N ALA A 213 5.71 -26.17 10.89
CA ALA A 213 5.22 -27.11 9.89
C ALA A 213 4.77 -28.44 10.53
N ALA A 214 5.55 -28.98 11.49
CA ALA A 214 5.18 -30.19 12.22
C ALA A 214 3.96 -29.97 13.13
N ALA A 215 3.79 -28.79 13.74
CA ALA A 215 2.60 -28.45 14.52
C ALA A 215 1.34 -28.37 13.66
N THR A 216 1.44 -27.74 12.47
CA THR A 216 0.33 -27.70 11.50
C THR A 216 -0.01 -29.09 10.98
N ALA A 217 0.99 -29.90 10.60
CA ALA A 217 0.75 -31.29 10.17
C ALA A 217 0.10 -32.14 11.27
N ARG A 218 0.52 -31.99 12.54
CA ARG A 218 -0.12 -32.66 13.68
C ARG A 218 -1.52 -32.12 13.98
N SER A 219 -1.80 -30.85 13.68
CA SER A 219 -3.14 -30.27 13.81
C SER A 219 -4.08 -30.82 12.74
N VAL A 220 -3.65 -30.83 11.47
CA VAL A 220 -4.43 -31.38 10.35
C VAL A 220 -4.65 -32.89 10.53
N LEU A 221 -3.64 -33.65 10.94
CA LEU A 221 -3.80 -35.07 11.24
C LEU A 221 -4.74 -35.32 12.43
N ARG A 222 -4.74 -34.45 13.45
CA ARG A 222 -5.71 -34.53 14.55
C ARG A 222 -7.13 -34.17 14.11
N GLU A 223 -7.28 -33.27 13.14
CA GLU A 223 -8.57 -32.89 12.55
C GLU A 223 -9.16 -34.03 11.69
N VAL A 224 -8.33 -34.71 10.90
CA VAL A 224 -8.70 -35.92 10.16
C VAL A 224 -9.08 -37.06 11.10
N ASN A 225 -8.33 -37.26 12.19
CA ASN A 225 -8.61 -38.33 13.16
C ASN A 225 -9.81 -38.03 14.08
N LYS A 226 -10.36 -36.81 14.04
CA LYS A 226 -11.60 -36.40 14.74
C LYS A 226 -12.86 -36.54 13.89
N GLY A 227 -12.77 -37.10 12.68
CA GLY A 227 -13.95 -37.44 11.87
C GLY A 227 -14.56 -36.26 11.11
N ALA A 228 -13.77 -35.23 10.76
CA ALA A 228 -14.22 -34.25 9.78
C ALA A 228 -14.37 -34.94 8.41
N SER A 229 -15.63 -35.20 8.01
CA SER A 229 -15.98 -35.84 6.75
C SER A 229 -15.47 -35.00 5.58
N THR A 230 -14.48 -35.51 4.84
CA THR A 230 -14.17 -34.97 3.52
C THR A 230 -15.37 -35.22 2.59
N PRO A 231 -15.84 -34.23 1.83
CA PRO A 231 -16.92 -34.46 0.87
C PRO A 231 -16.42 -35.41 -0.24
N PRO A 232 -17.24 -36.40 -0.67
CA PRO A 232 -16.83 -37.35 -1.69
C PRO A 232 -16.55 -36.64 -3.02
N LEU A 233 -15.49 -37.09 -3.70
CA LEU A 233 -14.93 -36.50 -4.94
C LEU A 233 -15.90 -36.46 -6.15
N GLY A 234 -17.14 -36.95 -6.00
CA GLY A 234 -18.20 -36.89 -7.00
C GLY A 234 -19.02 -35.59 -7.04
N SER A 235 -18.81 -34.66 -6.09
CA SER A 235 -19.57 -33.38 -6.03
C SER A 235 -18.88 -32.22 -6.75
N LEU A 236 -17.71 -32.45 -7.35
CA LEU A 236 -17.00 -31.43 -8.11
C LEU A 236 -17.46 -31.48 -9.57
N SER A 237 -18.23 -30.47 -9.98
CA SER A 237 -18.60 -30.29 -11.39
C SER A 237 -17.35 -30.01 -12.22
N VAL A 238 -16.90 -31.00 -12.99
CA VAL A 238 -15.84 -30.83 -14.00
C VAL A 238 -16.33 -29.90 -15.12
N PRO A 239 -15.58 -28.85 -15.48
CA PRO A 239 -15.89 -28.02 -16.63
C PRO A 239 -15.89 -28.88 -17.90
N LYS A 240 -17.05 -29.01 -18.55
CA LYS A 240 -17.18 -29.74 -19.82
C LYS A 240 -16.49 -28.96 -20.93
N LEU A 241 -15.31 -29.42 -21.34
CA LEU A 241 -14.66 -28.99 -22.58
C LEU A 241 -15.38 -29.67 -23.76
N LYS A 242 -16.09 -28.87 -24.55
CA LYS A 242 -16.78 -29.30 -25.77
C LYS A 242 -15.73 -29.59 -26.85
N SER A 243 -15.50 -30.88 -27.11
CA SER A 243 -14.70 -31.36 -28.25
C SER A 243 -15.54 -31.26 -29.53
N CYS A 244 -15.05 -30.52 -30.52
CA CYS A 244 -15.68 -30.38 -31.83
C CYS A 244 -14.83 -31.13 -32.86
N ASN A 245 -14.99 -32.45 -32.97
CA ASN A 245 -14.54 -33.21 -34.13
C ASN A 245 -15.73 -33.52 -35.04
N GLY A 246 -15.73 -32.90 -36.21
CA GLY A 246 -16.12 -33.55 -37.47
C GLY A 246 -17.60 -33.69 -37.83
N ALA A 247 -17.94 -33.00 -38.91
CA ALA A 247 -18.84 -33.43 -40.00
C ALA A 247 -20.32 -32.99 -39.99
N SER A 248 -20.57 -32.13 -40.99
CA SER A 248 -21.70 -32.11 -41.93
C SER A 248 -23.04 -31.46 -41.56
N THR A 249 -23.42 -30.57 -42.50
CA THR A 249 -24.76 -30.13 -42.91
C THR A 249 -25.58 -29.27 -41.95
N SER A 250 -25.57 -27.96 -42.17
CA SER A 250 -26.70 -27.20 -42.76
C SER A 250 -26.63 -25.71 -42.39
N GLN A 251 -26.82 -24.87 -43.41
CA GLN A 251 -27.30 -23.48 -43.40
C GLN A 251 -27.19 -22.66 -42.10
N CYS A 252 -26.34 -21.63 -42.10
CA CYS A 252 -26.82 -20.26 -41.90
C CYS A 252 -25.71 -19.23 -42.12
N ASP A 253 -26.17 -18.05 -42.51
CA ASP A 253 -25.46 -16.92 -43.07
C ASP A 253 -24.28 -16.37 -42.26
N ARG A 254 -23.29 -15.94 -43.05
CA ARG A 254 -22.10 -15.17 -42.66
C ARG A 254 -22.50 -13.72 -42.37
N PRO A 255 -21.76 -13.03 -41.48
CA PRO A 255 -20.86 -12.03 -42.05
C PRO A 255 -19.47 -12.06 -41.41
N LEU A 256 -18.45 -12.08 -42.27
CA LEU A 256 -17.07 -11.80 -41.90
C LEU A 256 -16.95 -10.31 -41.72
N ASN A 257 -16.62 -9.88 -40.52
CA ASN A 257 -15.73 -8.74 -40.37
C ASN A 257 -14.92 -8.94 -39.10
N VAL A 258 -13.72 -8.38 -39.13
CA VAL A 258 -12.74 -8.36 -38.03
C VAL A 258 -11.93 -9.65 -37.93
N LEU A 259 -10.82 -9.68 -38.69
CA LEU A 259 -9.47 -10.00 -38.21
C LEU A 259 -8.51 -9.95 -39.41
N LYS A 260 -8.16 -8.73 -39.86
CA LYS A 260 -7.06 -8.51 -40.81
C LYS A 260 -6.22 -7.32 -40.36
N SER A 261 -5.43 -7.51 -39.31
CA SER A 261 -4.37 -6.55 -38.95
C SER A 261 -3.36 -7.15 -37.97
N LEU A 262 -2.70 -8.25 -38.36
CA LEU A 262 -1.38 -8.62 -37.85
C LEU A 262 -0.49 -9.01 -39.03
N SER A 263 -0.17 -8.03 -39.86
CA SER A 263 0.90 -8.11 -40.85
C SER A 263 1.50 -6.73 -41.01
N LYS A 264 2.29 -6.33 -40.00
CA LYS A 264 3.23 -5.23 -40.12
C LYS A 264 4.55 -5.69 -39.53
N ARG A 265 5.27 -6.54 -40.28
CA ARG A 265 6.72 -6.68 -40.11
C ARG A 265 7.33 -5.44 -40.75
N HIS A 266 8.00 -4.66 -39.92
CA HIS A 266 8.77 -3.49 -40.30
C HIS A 266 9.94 -3.96 -41.17
N SER A 267 9.96 -3.60 -42.45
CA SER A 267 11.16 -3.67 -43.28
C SER A 267 12.05 -2.51 -42.85
N PHE A 268 13.30 -2.81 -42.48
CA PHE A 268 14.34 -1.82 -42.24
C PHE A 268 15.04 -1.66 -43.58
N ASP A 269 14.82 -0.52 -44.24
CA ASP A 269 15.51 -0.15 -45.46
C ASP A 269 16.73 0.66 -45.06
N SER A 270 17.93 0.14 -45.33
CA SER A 270 19.19 0.84 -45.16
C SER A 270 19.55 1.42 -46.53
N ASP A 271 19.49 2.74 -46.65
CA ASP A 271 19.95 3.45 -47.84
C ASP A 271 21.48 3.38 -48.00
N GLU A 272 21.87 3.26 -49.27
CA GLU A 272 23.18 2.97 -49.82
C GLU A 272 24.04 4.22 -50.01
N GLU A 273 25.34 4.02 -49.94
CA GLU A 273 26.44 4.95 -50.18
C GLU A 273 26.55 5.31 -51.68
N ASN A 274 26.61 6.60 -52.01
CA ASN A 274 27.42 7.13 -53.12
C ASN A 274 27.68 8.64 -52.98
#